data_AF-A0A7Z9IZA8-F1
#
_entry.id   AF-A0A7Z9IZA8-F1
#
_cell.length_a   1.000
_cell.length_b   1.000
_cell.length_c   1.000
_cell.angle_alpha   90.00
_cell.angle_beta   90.00
_cell.angle_gamma   90.00
#
_symmetry.space_group_name_H-M   'P 1'
#
loop_
_entity.id
_entity.type
_entity.pdbx_description
1 polymer ?
#
loop_
_entity_poly.entity_id
_entity_poly.type
_entity_poly.pdbx_seq_one_letter_code
_entity_poly.pdbx_strand_id
1 'polypeptide(L)' 'MTSSGPSGKNLKSSPIEELIGVMERLRDPVNGCPWDIEQNFDTIAPFTLEEAYEVVD' A
#
# COMPACT_ATOMS: atom_id res chain seq x y z
N MET A 1 28.10 9.22 -29.21
CA MET A 1 28.09 10.35 -28.25
C MET A 1 27.39 9.87 -26.98
N THR A 2 28.21 9.33 -26.07
CA THR A 2 28.03 9.23 -24.60
C THR A 2 26.58 9.18 -24.08
N SER A 3 26.08 7.98 -23.76
CA SER A 3 26.02 7.43 -22.38
C SER A 3 25.11 8.21 -21.43
N SER A 4 23.99 7.59 -21.04
CA SER A 4 23.44 7.73 -19.70
C SER A 4 22.62 6.48 -19.39
N GLY A 5 23.30 5.52 -18.75
CA GLY A 5 22.67 4.47 -17.95
C GLY A 5 22.02 5.06 -16.68
N PRO A 6 21.59 4.18 -15.77
CA PRO A 6 20.34 4.27 -15.05
C PRO A 6 20.34 5.44 -14.06
N SER A 7 19.30 6.26 -14.08
CA SER A 7 19.03 7.19 -12.96
C SER A 7 18.56 6.37 -11.76
N GLY A 8 19.52 5.78 -11.05
CA GLY A 8 19.37 5.38 -9.67
C GLY A 8 19.07 6.63 -8.84
N LYS A 9 17.79 6.85 -8.57
CA LYS A 9 17.40 7.69 -7.44
C LYS A 9 17.21 6.74 -6.26
N ASN A 10 18.27 6.57 -5.47
CA ASN A 10 18.13 6.07 -4.11
C ASN A 10 17.60 7.21 -3.24
N LEU A 11 16.32 7.54 -3.44
CA LEU A 11 15.56 8.33 -2.49
C LEU A 11 15.09 7.31 -1.46
N LYS A 12 15.49 7.48 -0.19
CA LYS A 12 14.88 6.71 0.89
C LYS A 12 13.39 7.02 0.85
N SER A 13 12.59 6.01 0.50
CA SER A 13 11.14 6.10 0.56
C SER A 13 10.73 6.43 1.99
N SER A 14 9.78 7.33 2.17
CA SER A 14 9.20 7.55 3.50
C SER A 14 8.48 6.29 3.96
N PRO A 15 8.32 6.06 5.29
CA PRO A 15 7.55 4.92 5.77
C PRO A 15 6.14 4.82 5.18
N ILE A 16 5.53 5.97 4.86
CA ILE A 16 4.22 6.02 4.19
C ILE A 16 4.31 5.58 2.72
N GLU A 17 5.35 5.97 1.99
CA GLU A 17 5.58 5.51 0.62
C GLU A 17 5.84 4.00 0.57
N GLU A 18 6.54 3.45 1.56
CA GLU A 18 6.73 2.00 1.70
C GLU A 18 5.40 1.28 1.97
N LEU A 19 4.56 1.83 2.86
CA LEU A 19 3.22 1.28 3.13
C LEU A 19 2.32 1.31 1.89
N ILE A 20 2.34 2.41 1.13
CA ILE A 20 1.61 2.48 -0.15
C ILE A 20 2.08 1.39 -1.11
N GLY A 21 3.39 1.19 -1.25
CA GLY A 21 3.94 0.11 -2.08
C GLY A 21 3.62 -1.31 -1.57
N VAL A 22 3.36 -1.50 -0.28
CA VAL A 22 2.81 -2.75 0.25
C VAL A 22 1.35 -2.91 -0.19
N MET A 23 0.52 -1.90 0.02
CA MET A 23 -0.92 -1.95 -0.31
C MET A 23 -1.17 -2.14 -1.82
N GLU A 24 -0.36 -1.51 -2.67
CA GLU A 24 -0.39 -1.71 -4.13
C GLU A 24 -0.11 -3.16 -4.51
N ARG A 25 0.90 -3.80 -3.89
CA ARG A 25 1.22 -5.21 -4.16
C ARG A 25 0.12 -6.16 -3.66
N LEU A 26 -0.45 -5.88 -2.49
CA LEU A 26 -1.56 -6.69 -1.96
C LEU A 26 -2.81 -6.60 -2.83
N ARG A 27 -3.07 -5.44 -3.45
CA ARG A 27 -4.25 -5.19 -4.29
C ARG A 27 -4.00 -5.32 -5.79
N ASP A 28 -2.86 -5.86 -6.21
CA ASP A 28 -2.59 -6.13 -7.62
C ASP A 28 -3.64 -7.13 -8.17
N PRO A 29 -4.33 -6.82 -9.27
CA PRO A 29 -5.46 -7.63 -9.74
C PRO A 29 -5.07 -9.01 -10.29
N VAL A 30 -3.78 -9.25 -10.55
CA VAL A 30 -3.29 -10.51 -11.15
C VAL A 30 -2.55 -11.36 -10.12
N ASN A 31 -1.75 -10.73 -9.26
CA ASN A 31 -0.81 -11.40 -8.34
C ASN A 31 -1.02 -11.00 -6.87
N GLY A 32 -2.02 -10.17 -6.57
CA GLY A 32 -2.29 -9.70 -5.22
C GLY A 32 -2.87 -10.78 -4.31
N CYS A 33 -3.06 -10.41 -3.05
CA CYS A 33 -3.72 -11.26 -2.07
C CYS A 33 -5.22 -11.37 -2.42
N PRO A 34 -5.78 -12.59 -2.60
CA PRO A 34 -7.17 -12.75 -2.98
C PRO A 34 -8.16 -12.03 -2.05
N TRP A 35 -7.89 -12.05 -0.75
CA TRP A 35 -8.74 -11.37 0.24
C TRP A 35 -8.71 -9.86 0.08
N ASP A 36 -7.53 -9.25 -0.12
CA ASP A 36 -7.38 -7.80 -0.28
C ASP A 36 -8.00 -7.27 -1.58
N ILE A 37 -7.97 -8.08 -2.64
CA ILE A 37 -8.58 -7.77 -3.95
C ILE A 37 -10.12 -7.71 -3.83
N GLU A 38 -10.72 -8.58 -3.02
CA GLU A 38 -12.17 -8.64 -2.82
C GLU A 38 -12.70 -7.52 -1.91
N GLN A 39 -11.82 -6.83 -1.16
CA GLN A 39 -12.22 -5.75 -0.26
C GLN A 39 -12.74 -4.51 -1.01
N ASN A 40 -13.78 -3.89 -0.46
CA ASN A 40 -14.31 -2.62 -0.91
C ASN A 40 -14.56 -1.69 0.29
N PHE A 41 -15.09 -0.49 0.06
CA PHE A 41 -15.31 0.47 1.14
C PHE A 41 -16.31 -0.04 2.19
N ASP A 42 -17.35 -0.76 1.78
CA ASP A 42 -18.38 -1.26 2.70
C ASP A 42 -17.81 -2.36 3.62
N THR A 43 -16.91 -3.20 3.11
CA THR A 43 -16.28 -4.26 3.92
C THR A 43 -15.24 -3.72 4.88
N ILE A 44 -14.54 -2.63 4.53
CA ILE A 44 -13.47 -2.04 5.35
C ILE A 44 -13.97 -1.04 6.40
N ALA A 45 -15.10 -0.37 6.13
CA ALA A 45 -15.68 0.64 7.01
C ALA A 45 -15.88 0.20 8.49
N PRO A 46 -16.46 -0.98 8.81
CA PRO A 46 -16.65 -1.39 10.20
C PRO A 46 -15.31 -1.55 10.94
N PHE A 47 -14.29 -2.14 10.29
CA PHE A 47 -12.96 -2.30 10.90
C PHE A 47 -12.26 -0.96 11.10
N THR A 48 -12.42 -0.02 10.17
CA THR A 48 -11.86 1.33 10.34
C THR A 48 -12.45 2.04 11.56
N LEU A 49 -13.74 1.79 11.84
CA LEU A 49 -14.39 2.34 13.02
C LEU A 49 -13.89 1.66 14.30
N GLU A 50 -13.77 0.33 14.32
CA GLU A 50 -13.23 -0.44 15.44
C GLU A 50 -11.83 0.04 15.83
N GLU A 51 -10.91 0.13 14.85
CA GLU A 51 -9.52 0.60 15.07
C GLU A 51 -9.49 2.04 15.63
N ALA A 52 -10.40 2.92 15.21
CA ALA A 52 -10.47 4.27 15.74
C ALA A 52 -10.92 4.30 17.21
N TYR A 53 -11.79 3.37 17.63
CA TYR A 53 -12.16 3.21 19.04
C TYR A 53 -11.01 2.61 19.85
N GLU A 54 -10.26 1.65 19.31
CA GLU A 54 -9.09 1.07 19.98
C GLU A 54 -7.97 2.09 20.20
N VAL A 55 -7.84 3.10 19.33
CA VAL A 55 -6.85 4.18 19.50
C VAL A 55 -7.17 5.11 20.68
N VAL A 56 -8.44 5.27 21.02
CA VAL A 56 -8.89 6.20 22.06
C VAL A 56 -9.14 5.54 23.42
N ASP A 57 -9.15 4.21 23.48
CA ASP A 57 -9.12 3.40 24.71
C ASP A 57 -7.69 3.29 25.26
#